data_AF-A0A951JP21-F1
#
_entry.id   AF-A0A951JP21-F1
#
_cell.length_a   1.000
_cell.length_b   1.000
_cell.length_c   1.000
_cell.angle_alpha   90.00
_cell.angle_beta   90.00
_cell.angle_gamma   90.00
#
_symmetry.space_group_name_H-M   'P 1'
#
loop_
_entity.id
_entity.type
_entity.pdbx_description
1 polymer ?
#
loop_
_entity_poly.entity_id
_entity_poly.type
_entity_poly.pdbx_seq_one_letter_code
_entity_poly.pdbx_strand_id
1 'polypeptide(L)'
;MLAAVCLAAAAVVLLPDPAWAWGPATHVYLGSALLDSLHLVPEAVRVLVAAHPFDFLYGNLAADISLAKKYVPEGRHCHHWH
;
A
#
# COMPACT_ATOMS: atom_id res chain seq x y z
N MET A 1 13.47 -19.25 -17.04
CA MET A 1 13.00 -18.01 -16.38
C MET A 1 11.58 -18.16 -15.83
N LEU A 2 10.59 -18.55 -16.65
CA LEU A 2 9.18 -18.71 -16.20
C LEU A 2 9.01 -19.70 -15.04
N ALA A 3 9.61 -20.90 -15.12
CA ALA A 3 9.52 -21.91 -14.06
C ALA A 3 10.06 -21.40 -12.71
N ALA A 4 11.15 -20.61 -12.72
CA ALA A 4 11.72 -20.01 -11.53
C ALA A 4 10.80 -18.94 -10.93
N VAL A 5 10.14 -18.12 -11.77
CA VAL A 5 9.14 -17.15 -11.33
C VAL A 5 7.93 -17.86 -10.72
N CYS A 6 7.44 -18.93 -11.34
CA CYS A 6 6.35 -19.73 -10.79
C CYS A 6 6.71 -20.36 -9.45
N LEU A 7 7.93 -20.91 -9.31
CA LEU A 7 8.41 -21.47 -8.04
C LEU A 7 8.52 -20.40 -6.95
N ALA A 8 9.05 -19.21 -7.28
CA ALA A 8 9.15 -18.11 -6.34
C ALA A 8 7.76 -17.62 -5.89
N ALA A 9 6.81 -17.48 -6.81
CA ALA A 9 5.43 -17.11 -6.48
C ALA A 9 4.76 -18.18 -5.58
N ALA A 10 4.95 -19.47 -5.89
CA ALA A 10 4.45 -20.56 -5.06
C ALA A 10 5.07 -20.54 -3.66
N ALA A 11 6.37 -20.27 -3.53
CA ALA A 11 7.05 -20.17 -2.25
C ALA A 11 6.48 -19.03 -1.39
N VAL A 12 6.21 -17.85 -1.97
CA VAL A 12 5.60 -16.70 -1.26
C VAL A 12 4.22 -17.06 -0.70
N VAL A 13 3.43 -17.84 -1.43
CA VAL A 13 2.09 -18.25 -0.99
C VAL A 13 2.14 -19.36 0.07
N LEU A 14 3.06 -20.32 -0.09
CA LEU A 14 3.13 -21.52 0.76
C LEU A 14 3.95 -21.32 2.03
N LEU A 15 4.81 -20.29 2.09
CA LEU A 15 5.69 -19.98 3.21
C LEU A 15 5.47 -18.53 3.67
N PRO A 16 4.28 -18.18 4.21
CA PRO A 16 4.03 -16.83 4.66
C PRO A 16 4.85 -16.53 5.92
N ASP A 17 5.60 -15.45 5.88
CA ASP A 17 6.24 -14.86 7.06
C ASP A 17 5.34 -13.74 7.61
N PRO A 18 5.37 -13.43 8.92
CA PRO A 18 4.69 -12.26 9.45
C PRO A 18 5.12 -11.00 8.70
N ALA A 19 4.20 -10.36 7.98
CA ALA A 19 4.53 -9.21 7.14
C ALA A 19 4.84 -7.92 7.94
N TRP A 20 4.69 -7.95 9.28
CA TRP A 20 4.72 -6.78 10.20
C TRP A 20 3.85 -5.63 9.68
N ALA A 21 2.64 -5.48 10.22
CA ALA A 21 1.69 -4.48 9.73
C ALA A 21 2.33 -3.09 9.62
N TRP A 22 2.32 -2.56 8.40
CA TRP A 22 2.80 -1.22 8.09
C TRP A 22 1.72 -0.21 8.40
N GLY A 23 2.03 0.75 9.27
CA GLY A 23 1.10 1.81 9.63
C GLY A 23 1.03 2.93 8.58
N PRO A 24 0.17 3.95 8.79
CA PRO A 24 -0.06 5.04 7.85
C PRO A 24 1.23 5.78 7.43
N ALA A 25 2.22 5.87 8.31
CA ALA A 25 3.51 6.50 7.98
C ALA A 25 4.26 5.75 6.86
N THR A 26 4.24 4.41 6.87
CA THR A 26 4.87 3.60 5.82
C THR A 26 4.13 3.74 4.49
N HIS A 27 2.80 3.83 4.51
CA HIS A 27 1.99 4.09 3.32
C HIS A 27 2.35 5.43 2.67
N VAL A 28 2.49 6.50 3.47
CA VAL A 28 2.96 7.81 2.96
C VAL A 28 4.38 7.70 2.44
N TYR A 29 5.29 7.06 3.17
CA TYR A 29 6.68 6.91 2.76
C TYR A 29 6.82 6.22 1.39
N LEU A 30 6.16 5.06 1.21
CA LEU A 30 6.19 4.31 -0.05
C LEU A 30 5.50 5.07 -1.18
N GLY A 31 4.36 5.72 -0.89
CA GLY A 31 3.66 6.57 -1.85
C GLY A 31 4.53 7.73 -2.33
N SER A 32 5.20 8.43 -1.42
CA SER A 32 6.13 9.50 -1.75
C SER A 32 7.33 9.01 -2.55
N ALA A 33 7.91 7.86 -2.18
CA ALA A 33 9.02 7.26 -2.94
C ALA A 33 8.62 6.92 -4.38
N LEU A 34 7.37 6.49 -4.61
CA LEU A 34 6.83 6.28 -5.96
C LEU A 34 6.67 7.62 -6.70
N LEU A 35 6.17 8.67 -6.05
CA LEU A 35 6.06 10.00 -6.65
C LEU A 35 7.43 10.57 -7.08
N ASP A 36 8.47 10.35 -6.28
CA ASP A 36 9.85 10.73 -6.61
C ASP A 36 10.43 9.89 -7.77
N SER A 37 9.85 8.71 -8.00
CA SER A 37 10.33 7.71 -8.96
C SER A 37 9.37 7.47 -10.14
N LEU A 38 8.50 8.44 -10.46
CA LEU A 38 7.49 8.29 -11.52
C LEU A 38 8.05 7.99 -12.93
N HIS A 39 9.35 8.21 -13.14
CA HIS A 39 10.02 7.83 -14.39
C HIS A 39 10.19 6.30 -14.56
N LEU A 40 10.02 5.52 -13.48
CA LEU A 40 10.11 4.06 -13.51
C LEU A 40 8.76 3.38 -13.79
N VAL A 41 7.65 4.13 -13.79
CA VAL A 41 6.31 3.57 -14.06
C VAL A 41 5.89 3.81 -15.52
N PRO A 42 5.00 2.96 -16.08
CA PRO A 42 4.48 3.16 -17.43
C PRO A 42 3.88 4.55 -17.63
N GLU A 43 4.02 5.10 -18.84
CA GLU A 43 3.65 6.48 -19.14
C GLU A 43 2.19 6.83 -18.80
N ALA A 44 1.26 5.94 -19.11
CA ALA A 44 -0.15 6.16 -18.78
C ALA A 44 -0.39 6.29 -17.26
N VAL A 45 0.33 5.51 -16.45
CA VAL A 45 0.27 5.58 -14.99
C VAL A 45 0.92 6.88 -14.50
N ARG A 46 2.09 7.21 -15.03
CA ARG A 46 2.81 8.46 -14.71
C ARG A 46 1.93 9.69 -14.92
N VAL A 47 1.27 9.79 -16.08
CA VAL A 47 0.42 10.95 -16.41
C VAL A 47 -0.71 11.11 -15.41
N LEU A 48 -1.41 10.01 -15.08
CA LEU A 48 -2.52 10.04 -14.13
C LEU A 48 -2.05 10.39 -12.71
N VAL A 49 -0.99 9.73 -12.22
CA VAL A 49 -0.50 9.94 -10.86
C VAL A 49 0.12 11.34 -10.69
N ALA A 50 0.85 11.83 -11.70
CA ALA A 50 1.41 13.18 -11.67
C ALA A 50 0.33 14.28 -11.67
N ALA A 51 -0.82 14.04 -12.30
CA ALA A 51 -1.95 14.96 -12.27
C ALA A 51 -2.69 14.96 -10.93
N HIS A 52 -2.61 13.87 -10.16
CA HIS A 52 -3.37 13.65 -8.92
C HIS A 52 -2.52 13.11 -7.75
N PRO A 53 -1.41 13.78 -7.37
CA PRO A 53 -0.46 13.24 -6.40
C PRO A 53 -1.06 13.11 -4.99
N PHE A 54 -1.90 14.05 -4.57
CA PHE A 54 -2.54 14.00 -3.25
C PHE A 54 -3.65 12.95 -3.18
N ASP A 55 -4.45 12.79 -4.24
CA ASP A 55 -5.47 11.72 -4.29
C ASP A 55 -4.80 10.34 -4.30
N PHE A 56 -3.66 10.20 -4.99
CA PHE A 56 -2.85 8.99 -4.95
C PHE A 56 -2.34 8.69 -3.53
N LEU A 57 -1.75 9.68 -2.83
CA LEU A 57 -1.28 9.50 -1.44
C LEU A 57 -2.43 9.19 -0.48
N TYR A 58 -3.57 9.87 -0.64
CA TYR A 58 -4.77 9.59 0.13
C TYR A 58 -5.29 8.17 -0.12
N GLY A 59 -5.32 7.72 -1.38
CA GLY A 59 -5.70 6.36 -1.74
C GLY A 59 -4.81 5.30 -1.11
N ASN A 60 -3.50 5.55 -0.99
CA ASN A 60 -2.56 4.67 -0.29
C ASN A 60 -2.89 4.54 1.22
N LEU A 61 -3.39 5.60 1.84
CA LEU A 61 -3.83 5.60 3.24
C LEU A 61 -5.23 5.01 3.42
N ALA A 62 -6.10 5.19 2.42
CA ALA A 62 -7.51 4.86 2.50
C ALA A 62 -7.76 3.36 2.73
N ALA A 63 -6.89 2.48 2.24
CA ALA A 63 -6.98 1.04 2.49
C ALA A 63 -6.88 0.73 4.00
N ASP A 64 -5.94 1.36 4.71
CA ASP A 64 -5.76 1.15 6.15
C ASP A 64 -6.90 1.80 6.95
N ILE A 65 -7.34 3.00 6.54
CA ILE A 65 -8.48 3.70 7.15
C ILE A 65 -9.80 2.96 6.94
N SER A 66 -9.99 2.28 5.81
CA SER A 66 -11.29 1.69 5.44
C SER A 66 -11.38 0.21 5.79
N LEU A 67 -10.31 -0.55 5.62
CA LEU A 67 -10.31 -2.01 5.79
C LEU A 67 -9.73 -2.44 7.12
N ALA A 68 -8.73 -1.72 7.66
CA ALA A 68 -8.00 -2.17 8.83
C ALA A 68 -8.64 -1.77 10.17
N LYS A 69 -9.64 -0.87 10.17
CA LYS A 69 -10.38 -0.45 11.37
C LYS A 69 -10.93 -1.60 12.22
N LYS A 70 -11.37 -2.70 11.58
CA LYS A 70 -11.89 -3.89 12.29
C LYS A 70 -10.84 -4.66 13.10
N TYR A 71 -9.55 -4.38 12.86
CA TYR A 71 -8.44 -5.04 13.55
C TYR A 71 -7.88 -4.23 14.73
N VAL A 72 -8.41 -3.03 14.98
CA VAL A 72 -8.08 -2.21 16.15
C VAL A 72 -9.26 -2.17 17.14
N PRO A 73 -9.02 -2.21 18.46
CA PRO A 73 -10.06 -2.08 19.46
C PRO A 73 -10.92 -0.82 19.22
N GLU A 74 -12.23 -0.89 19.50
CA GLU A 74 -13.19 0.20 19.20
C GLU A 74 -12.75 1.57 19.74
N GLY A 75 -12.15 1.62 20.93
CA GLY A 75 -11.64 2.87 21.53
C GLY A 75 -10.41 3.48 20.84
N ARG A 76 -9.88 2.85 19.78
CA ARG A 76 -8.76 3.37 18.95
C ARG A 76 -9.21 3.70 17.53
N HIS A 77 -10.51 3.75 17.27
CA HIS A 77 -11.01 4.18 15.97
C HIS A 77 -10.86 5.70 15.86
N CYS A 78 -10.14 6.18 14.86
CA CYS A 78 -10.20 7.59 14.47
C CYS A 78 -11.67 7.89 14.20
N HIS A 79 -12.28 8.79 14.97
CA HIS A 79 -13.72 9.09 15.03
C HIS A 79 -14.58 8.17 15.93
N HIS A 80 -14.08 7.69 17.06
CA HIS A 80 -14.91 7.20 18.17
C HIS A 80 -15.32 8.39 19.07
N TRP A 81 -16.60 8.80 19.03
CA TRP A 81 -17.14 9.98 19.75
C TRP A 81 -18.13 9.61 20.86
N HIS A 82 -18.15 8.35 21.29
CA HIS A 82 -18.98 7.85 22.39
C HIS A 82 -18.17 7.72 23.68
#